data_AF-A0A944TNF3-F1
#
_entry.id   AF-A0A944TNF3-F1
#
_cell.length_a   1.000
_cell.length_b   1.000
_cell.length_c   1.000
_cell.angle_alpha   90.00
_cell.angle_beta   90.00
_cell.angle_gamma   90.00
#
_symmetry.space_group_name_H-M   'P 1'
#
loop_
_entity.id
_entity.type
_entity.pdbx_description
1 polymer ?
#
loop_
_entity_poly.entity_id
_entity_poly.type
_entity_poly.pdbx_seq_one_letter_code
_entity_poly.pdbx_strand_id
1 'polypeptide(L)' 'MADKGSAIKVMVDDRGVDRSLKKFKRLCESFGVIREYRKRQEYKKPSVRLKEKLAAADKRRKKSKKSYGSGKI' A
#
# COMPACT_ATOMS: atom_id res chain seq x y z
N MET A 1 -1.87 -28.57 -4.65
CA MET A 1 -1.58 -27.74 -5.83
C MET A 1 -2.09 -26.33 -5.57
N ALA A 2 -1.26 -25.46 -4.96
CA ALA A 2 -1.62 -24.06 -4.76
C ALA A 2 -1.15 -23.26 -5.98
N ASP A 3 -2.11 -22.59 -6.63
CA ASP A 3 -1.89 -21.73 -7.79
C ASP A 3 -0.78 -20.70 -7.52
N LYS A 4 0.31 -20.76 -8.28
CA LYS A 4 1.48 -19.87 -8.15
C LYS A 4 1.29 -18.53 -8.87
N GLY A 5 0.10 -18.25 -9.39
CA GLY A 5 -0.19 -17.10 -10.25
C GLY A 5 -1.00 -15.96 -9.64
N SER A 6 -1.68 -16.18 -8.50
CA SER A 6 -2.58 -15.17 -7.93
C SER A 6 -1.97 -14.41 -6.74
N ALA A 7 -1.59 -13.14 -6.96
CA ALA A 7 -1.01 -12.28 -5.93
C ALA A 7 -2.00 -11.91 -4.80
N ILE A 8 -3.31 -11.96 -5.07
CA ILE A 8 -4.38 -11.68 -4.09
C ILE A 8 -5.53 -12.66 -4.33
N LYS A 9 -5.88 -13.44 -3.29
CA LYS A 9 -7.04 -14.34 -3.29
C LYS A 9 -7.97 -13.99 -2.13
N VAL A 10 -9.27 -13.82 -2.42
CA VAL A 10 -10.31 -13.61 -1.41
C VAL A 10 -11.42 -14.63 -1.63
N MET A 11 -11.74 -15.39 -0.58
CA MET A 11 -12.90 -16.28 -0.58
C MET A 11 -14.14 -15.49 -0.14
N VAL A 12 -15.28 -15.82 -0.74
CA VAL A 12 -16.57 -15.25 -0.37
C VAL A 12 -17.21 -16.20 0.64
N ASP A 13 -17.36 -15.72 1.87
CA ASP A 13 -18.08 -16.45 2.92
C ASP A 13 -19.58 -16.10 2.83
N ASP A 14 -20.44 -16.89 3.48
CA ASP A 14 -21.89 -16.63 3.58
C ASP A 14 -22.25 -15.32 4.31
N ARG A 15 -21.24 -14.61 4.83
CA ARG A 15 -21.34 -13.31 5.52
C ARG A 15 -21.50 -12.12 4.56
N GLY A 16 -21.74 -12.38 3.27
CA GLY A 16 -22.13 -11.41 2.25
C GLY A 16 -20.99 -10.95 1.33
N VAL A 17 -21.33 -10.81 0.03
CA VAL A 17 -20.40 -10.47 -1.06
C VAL A 17 -19.69 -9.13 -0.86
N ASP A 18 -20.41 -8.10 -0.38
CA ASP A 18 -19.86 -6.76 -0.10
C ASP A 18 -18.67 -6.79 0.86
N ARG A 19 -18.70 -7.70 1.84
CA ARG A 19 -17.62 -7.83 2.82
C ARG A 19 -16.35 -8.34 2.17
N SER A 20 -16.47 -9.31 1.27
CA SER A 20 -15.35 -9.86 0.51
C SER A 20 -14.79 -8.84 -0.50
N LEU A 21 -15.63 -8.03 -1.13
CA LEU A 21 -15.18 -6.93 -2.00
C LEU A 21 -14.38 -5.87 -1.24
N LYS A 22 -14.84 -5.47 -0.05
CA LYS A 22 -14.10 -4.54 0.83
C LYS A 22 -12.76 -5.14 1.26
N LYS A 23 -12.73 -6.44 1.56
CA LYS A 23 -11.49 -7.16 1.92
C LYS A 23 -10.52 -7.20 0.74
N PHE A 24 -11.01 -7.50 -0.46
CA PHE A 24 -10.22 -7.47 -1.69
C PHE A 24 -9.59 -6.11 -1.95
N LYS A 25 -10.38 -5.02 -1.86
CA LYS A 25 -9.86 -3.65 -2.01
C LYS A 25 -8.75 -3.34 -1.01
N ARG A 26 -8.94 -3.68 0.27
CA ARG A 26 -7.92 -3.49 1.31
C ARG A 26 -6.65 -4.28 1.03
N LEU A 27 -6.77 -5.50 0.53
CA LEU A 27 -5.62 -6.31 0.13
C LEU A 27 -4.91 -5.66 -1.06
N CYS A 28 -5.61 -5.20 -2.10
CA CYS A 28 -5.01 -4.48 -3.23
C CYS A 28 -4.22 -3.24 -2.79
N GLU A 29 -4.75 -2.50 -1.82
CA GLU A 29 -4.07 -1.34 -1.22
C GLU A 29 -2.85 -1.75 -0.37
N SER A 30 -2.98 -2.80 0.43
CA SER A 30 -1.92 -3.32 1.32
C SER A 30 -0.74 -3.91 0.56
N PHE A 31 -1.01 -4.76 -0.43
CA PHE A 31 0.00 -5.28 -1.36
C PHE A 31 0.57 -4.18 -2.26
N GLY A 32 -0.02 -3.00 -2.28
CA GLY A 32 0.51 -1.84 -3.00
C GLY A 32 0.34 -1.93 -4.52
N VAL A 33 -0.51 -2.82 -5.02
CA VAL A 33 -0.77 -3.05 -6.46
C VAL A 33 -1.11 -1.75 -7.16
N ILE A 34 -2.01 -0.96 -6.58
CA ILE A 34 -2.43 0.35 -7.14
C ILE A 34 -1.26 1.34 -7.17
N ARG A 35 -0.40 1.34 -6.14
CA ARG A 35 0.74 2.25 -6.04
C ARG A 35 1.81 1.89 -7.06
N GLU A 36 2.03 0.60 -7.26
CA GLU A 36 2.95 0.09 -8.27
C GLU A 36 2.45 0.39 -9.68
N TYR A 37 1.17 0.13 -9.96
CA TYR A 37 0.54 0.49 -11.23
C TYR A 37 0.79 1.96 -11.58
N ARG A 38 0.46 2.88 -10.67
CA ARG A 38 0.66 4.33 -10.88
C ARG A 38 2.13 4.68 -11.11
N LYS A 39 3.05 4.03 -10.41
CA LYS A 39 4.50 4.26 -10.55
C LYS A 39 5.04 3.79 -11.91
N ARG A 40 4.44 2.76 -12.51
CA ARG A 40 4.84 2.17 -13.79
C ARG A 40 4.27 2.92 -15.01
N GLN A 41 3.24 3.75 -14.82
CA GLN A 41 2.63 4.52 -15.92
C GLN A 41 3.60 5.48 -16.61
N GLU A 42 4.56 6.05 -15.86
CA GLU A 42 5.54 7.00 -16.39
C GLU A 42 6.98 6.54 -16.14
N TYR A 43 7.86 6.76 -17.12
CA TYR A 43 9.28 6.53 -16.92
C TYR A 43 9.89 7.67 -16.10
N LYS A 44 10.23 7.38 -14.85
CA LYS A 44 11.06 8.26 -14.02
C LYS A 44 12.52 7.85 -14.08
N LYS A 45 13.40 8.80 -14.40
CA LYS A 45 14.86 8.60 -14.31
C LYS A 45 15.24 8.08 -12.91
N PRO A 46 16.28 7.21 -12.80
CA PRO A 46 16.67 6.59 -11.53
C PRO A 46 16.99 7.61 -10.43
N SER A 47 17.60 8.75 -10.77
CA SER A 47 17.88 9.83 -9.82
C SER A 47 16.61 10.44 -9.22
N VAL A 48 15.58 10.66 -10.04
CA VAL A 48 14.28 11.20 -9.59
C VAL A 48 13.58 10.20 -8.68
N ARG A 49 13.60 8.91 -9.04
CA ARG A 49 13.05 7.82 -8.20
C ARG A 49 13.73 7.77 -6.83
N LEU A 50 15.04 8.00 -6.77
CA LEU A 50 15.79 8.02 -5.51
C LEU A 50 15.40 9.24 -4.65
N LYS A 51 15.32 10.43 -5.24
CA LYS A 51 14.91 11.65 -4.55
C LYS A 51 13.50 11.51 -3.95
N GLU A 52 12.54 11.02 -4.73
CA GLU A 52 11.16 10.77 -4.26
C GLU A 52 11.11 9.74 -3.12
N LYS A 53 11.91 8.68 -3.20
CA LYS A 53 12.00 7.64 -2.16
C LYS A 53 12.49 8.23 -0.83
N LEU A 54 13.54 9.06 -0.86
CA LEU A 54 14.10 9.71 0.32
C LEU A 54 13.11 10.70 0.95
N ALA A 55 12.49 11.55 0.13
CA ALA A 55 11.47 12.48 0.60
C ALA A 55 10.27 11.77 1.26
N ALA A 56 9.82 10.65 0.68
CA ALA A 56 8.76 9.84 1.27
C ALA A 56 9.16 9.19 2.61
N ALA A 57 10.41 8.72 2.73
CA ALA A 57 10.94 8.17 3.98
C ALA A 57 11.02 9.25 5.08
N ASP A 58 11.51 10.44 4.74
CA ASP A 58 11.57 11.57 5.66
C ASP A 58 10.19 12.01 6.13
N LYS A 59 9.21 12.07 5.22
CA LYS A 59 7.82 12.38 5.57
C LYS A 59 7.24 11.35 6.55
N ARG A 60 7.51 10.06 6.35
CA ARG A 60 7.10 8.99 7.29
C ARG A 60 7.76 9.13 8.65
N ARG A 61 9.07 9.38 8.68
CA ARG A 61 9.83 9.61 9.92
C ARG A 61 9.28 10.81 10.70
N LYS A 62 9.01 11.92 10.03
CA LYS A 62 8.40 13.12 10.64
C LYS A 62 7.01 12.84 11.20
N LYS A 63 6.17 12.09 10.49
CA LYS A 63 4.83 11.68 10.96
C LYS A 63 4.91 10.79 12.20
N SER A 64 5.84 9.83 12.21
CA SER A 64 6.08 8.96 13.37
C SER A 64 6.59 9.75 14.59
N LYS A 65 7.49 10.72 14.41
CA LYS A 65 7.97 11.57 15.50
C LYS A 65 6.86 12.47 16.09
N LYS A 66 5.97 12.99 15.24
CA LYS A 66 4.85 13.84 15.66
C LYS A 66 3.86 13.12 16.59
N SER A 67 3.60 11.83 16.39
CA SER A 67 2.66 11.09 17.23
C SER A 67 3.16 10.83 18.66
N TYR A 68 4.47 10.83 18.91
CA TYR A 68 5.04 10.69 20.26
C TYR A 68 5.14 12.01 21.04
N GLY A 69 4.93 13.16 20.37
CA GLY A 69 5.12 14.49 20.96
C GLY A 69 3.84 15.29 21.22
N SER A 70 2.65 14.79 20.84
CA SER A 70 1.38 15.53 20.98
C SER A 70 0.38 14.84 21.92
N GLY A 71 0.88 14.10 22.91
CA GLY A 71 0.05 13.35 23.85
C GLY A 71 0.82 13.04 25.13
N LYS A 72 1.23 14.09 25.84
CA LYS A 72 1.61 14.13 27.25
C LYS A 72 1.80 15.60 27.65
N ILE A 73 0.69 16.24 28.03
CA ILE A 73 0.42 17.08 29.21
C ILE A 73 -1.11 17.08 29.30
#